data_AF-A0A3D0Z988-F1
#
_entry.id   AF-A0A3D0Z988-F1
#
_cell.length_a   1.000
_cell.length_b   1.000
_cell.length_c   1.000
_cell.angle_alpha   90.00
_cell.angle_beta   90.00
_cell.angle_gamma   90.00
#
_symmetry.space_group_name_H-M   'P 1'
#
loop_
_entity.id
_entity.type
_entity.pdbx_description
1 polymer ?
#
loop_
_entity_poly.entity_id
_entity_poly.type
_entity_poly.pdbx_seq_one_letter_code
_entity_poly.pdbx_strand_id
1 'polypeptide(L)'
;MIESRKVKNMAYKPGADLCGSASIDRFYFAPERFHPSDVLPSCKSVIALAKKFPSGISNDGENGTEASPFLVADAADLAKVGSGADGWTLGKYYKMTADIDISTTTNWTPIGSNAAPFTGTFDGGGCKITGLSITGSDAYRGLFGYVDSGATVRNAGVSGNIAGSSYVGGIAGRNSGTIENCY
;
A
#
# COMPACT_ATOMS: atom_id res chain seq x y z
N MET A 1 -12.27 42.15 -23.38
CA MET A 1 -11.78 41.38 -22.21
C MET A 1 -12.90 40.47 -21.75
N ILE A 2 -12.67 39.15 -21.63
CA ILE A 2 -13.70 38.21 -21.13
C ILE A 2 -13.58 38.16 -19.61
N GLU A 3 -14.69 38.32 -18.89
CA GLU A 3 -14.71 38.25 -17.43
C GLU A 3 -14.52 36.81 -16.92
N SER A 4 -13.79 36.64 -15.81
CA SER A 4 -13.53 35.32 -15.19
C SER A 4 -14.83 34.55 -14.87
N ARG A 5 -15.92 35.25 -14.52
CA ARG A 5 -17.24 34.63 -14.29
C ARG A 5 -17.79 33.98 -15.56
N LYS A 6 -17.64 34.63 -16.72
CA LYS A 6 -18.09 34.07 -18.01
C LYS A 6 -17.27 32.84 -18.39
N VAL A 7 -15.95 32.87 -18.16
CA VAL A 7 -15.06 31.72 -18.38
C VAL A 7 -15.46 30.52 -17.53
N LYS A 8 -15.71 30.72 -16.23
CA LYS A 8 -16.15 29.66 -15.32
C LYS A 8 -17.49 29.05 -15.76
N ASN A 9 -18.46 29.88 -16.15
CA ASN A 9 -19.75 29.39 -16.65
C ASN A 9 -19.58 28.55 -17.93
N MET A 10 -18.68 28.96 -18.83
CA MET A 10 -18.35 28.19 -20.04
C MET A 10 -17.63 26.87 -19.73
N ALA A 11 -16.88 26.80 -18.63
CA ALA A 11 -16.18 25.59 -18.19
C ALA A 11 -17.10 24.60 -17.45
N TYR A 12 -18.02 25.10 -16.62
CA TYR A 12 -18.95 24.25 -15.87
C TYR A 12 -20.04 23.64 -16.74
N LYS A 13 -20.48 24.35 -17.80
CA LYS A 13 -21.49 23.83 -18.75
C LYS A 13 -21.12 22.49 -19.41
N PRO A 14 -19.91 22.28 -19.93
CA PRO A 14 -19.47 20.99 -20.46
C PRO A 14 -19.06 19.97 -19.37
N GLY A 15 -19.19 20.34 -18.08
CA GLY A 15 -19.06 19.40 -16.97
C GLY A 15 -17.77 19.49 -16.18
N ALA A 16 -16.94 20.54 -16.28
CA ALA A 16 -15.84 20.71 -15.33
C ALA A 16 -16.38 20.82 -13.90
N ASP A 17 -15.66 20.29 -12.91
CA ASP A 17 -16.01 20.43 -11.50
C ASP A 17 -15.30 21.63 -10.87
N LEU A 18 -14.11 21.99 -11.37
CA LEU A 18 -13.37 23.19 -10.98
C LEU A 18 -12.84 23.93 -12.20
N CYS A 19 -12.84 25.27 -12.11
CA CYS A 19 -12.26 26.15 -13.11
C CYS A 19 -11.48 27.29 -12.43
N GLY A 20 -10.17 27.33 -12.64
CA GLY A 20 -9.26 28.39 -12.21
C GLY A 20 -8.80 29.25 -13.38
N SER A 21 -8.53 30.53 -13.12
CA SER A 21 -7.92 31.44 -14.11
C SER A 21 -6.78 32.21 -13.45
N ALA A 22 -5.63 32.30 -14.11
CA ALA A 22 -4.45 33.01 -13.61
C ALA A 22 -3.84 33.90 -14.70
N SER A 23 -3.28 35.05 -14.30
CA SER A 23 -2.39 35.83 -15.18
C SER A 23 -1.14 35.02 -15.49
N ILE A 24 -0.55 35.25 -16.66
CA ILE A 24 0.75 34.69 -17.02
C ILE A 24 1.85 35.05 -16.00
N ASP A 25 1.72 36.20 -15.33
CA ASP A 25 2.69 36.66 -14.33
C ASP A 25 2.83 35.71 -13.13
N ARG A 26 1.86 34.82 -12.89
CA ARG A 26 1.96 33.80 -11.83
C ARG A 26 2.94 32.66 -12.16
N PHE A 27 3.44 32.60 -13.39
CA PHE A 27 4.32 31.54 -13.89
C PHE A 27 5.80 31.95 -13.92
N TYR A 28 6.19 33.03 -13.23
CA TYR A 28 7.58 33.52 -13.16
C TYR A 28 8.62 32.49 -12.63
N PHE A 29 8.16 31.46 -11.91
CA PHE A 29 9.00 30.33 -11.46
C PHE A 29 8.86 29.07 -12.32
N ALA A 30 8.19 29.15 -13.48
CA ALA A 30 8.08 28.00 -14.36
C ALA A 30 9.47 27.54 -14.83
N PRO A 31 9.78 26.23 -14.79
CA PRO A 31 11.02 25.70 -15.33
C PRO A 31 11.21 26.05 -16.82
N GLU A 32 12.44 25.97 -17.31
CA GLU A 32 12.74 26.25 -18.72
C GLU A 32 11.90 25.37 -19.65
N ARG A 33 11.26 25.97 -20.67
CA ARG A 33 10.31 25.33 -21.60
C ARG A 33 8.96 24.92 -21.01
N PHE A 34 8.69 25.25 -19.75
CA PHE A 34 7.39 25.03 -19.09
C PHE A 34 6.64 26.34 -18.82
N HIS A 35 7.16 27.48 -19.27
CA HIS A 35 6.43 28.74 -19.17
C HIS A 35 5.32 28.74 -20.24
N PRO A 36 4.07 29.16 -19.94
CA PRO A 36 3.00 29.08 -20.93
C PRO A 36 3.23 29.92 -22.20
N SER A 37 4.10 30.95 -22.12
CA SER A 37 4.54 31.70 -23.31
C SER A 37 5.44 30.92 -24.25
N ASP A 38 6.10 29.86 -23.77
CA ASP A 38 6.95 29.00 -24.60
C ASP A 38 6.10 28.19 -25.59
N VAL A 39 4.86 27.87 -25.19
CA VAL A 39 3.88 27.18 -26.04
C VAL A 39 3.07 28.17 -26.87
N LEU A 40 2.64 29.28 -26.27
CA LEU A 40 1.85 30.32 -26.93
C LEU A 40 2.47 31.70 -26.63
N PRO A 41 3.32 32.25 -27.52
CA PRO A 41 4.05 33.50 -27.25
C PRO A 41 3.18 34.71 -26.90
N SER A 42 1.93 34.75 -27.38
CA SER A 42 0.97 35.82 -27.08
C SER A 42 0.12 35.58 -25.82
N CYS A 43 0.40 34.51 -25.05
CA CYS A 43 -0.40 34.12 -23.89
C CYS A 43 -0.41 35.20 -22.80
N LYS A 44 -1.60 35.53 -22.30
CA LYS A 44 -1.83 36.51 -21.23
C LYS A 44 -2.45 35.91 -19.97
N SER A 45 -3.07 34.74 -20.10
CA SER A 45 -3.75 34.08 -19.00
C SER A 45 -3.87 32.58 -19.25
N VAL A 46 -3.84 31.80 -18.18
CA VAL A 46 -4.05 30.35 -18.20
C VAL A 46 -5.39 30.03 -17.54
N ILE A 47 -6.15 29.12 -18.15
CA ILE A 47 -7.36 28.54 -17.57
C ILE A 47 -7.06 27.09 -17.22
N ALA A 48 -7.22 26.73 -15.94
CA ALA A 48 -7.05 25.36 -15.46
C ALA A 48 -8.43 24.75 -15.18
N LEU A 49 -8.69 23.58 -15.73
CA LEU A 49 -9.94 22.83 -15.57
C LEU A 49 -9.66 21.53 -14.83
N ALA A 50 -10.54 21.14 -13.90
CA ALA A 50 -10.48 19.83 -13.28
C ALA A 50 -11.85 19.14 -13.36
N LYS A 51 -11.81 17.84 -13.62
CA LYS A 51 -12.95 16.92 -13.54
C LYS A 51 -12.64 15.84 -12.53
N LYS A 52 -13.51 15.66 -11.55
CA LYS A 52 -13.50 14.55 -10.62
C LYS A 52 -14.09 13.33 -11.33
N PHE A 53 -13.30 12.28 -11.43
CA PHE A 53 -13.80 10.95 -11.76
C PHE A 53 -14.16 10.22 -10.47
N PRO A 54 -15.28 9.47 -10.42
CA PRO A 54 -15.53 8.53 -9.34
C PRO A 54 -14.34 7.58 -9.17
N SER A 55 -13.92 7.31 -7.94
CA SER A 55 -12.81 6.41 -7.63
C SER A 55 -13.01 4.98 -8.15
N GLY A 56 -14.25 4.60 -8.50
CA GLY A 56 -14.56 3.30 -9.11
C GLY A 56 -14.42 3.25 -10.65
N ILE A 57 -14.05 4.34 -11.32
CA ILE A 57 -13.89 4.37 -12.80
C ILE A 57 -12.41 4.36 -13.23
N SER A 58 -11.47 4.64 -12.31
CA SER A 58 -10.06 4.41 -12.60
C SER A 58 -9.66 3.00 -12.18
N ASN A 59 -9.09 2.23 -13.11
CA ASN A 59 -8.35 1.00 -12.81
C ASN A 59 -6.99 1.30 -12.17
N ASP A 60 -6.88 2.42 -11.45
CA ASP A 60 -5.75 2.69 -10.56
C ASP A 60 -5.83 1.79 -9.31
N GLY A 61 -6.87 0.94 -9.23
CA GLY A 61 -7.02 -0.24 -8.39
C GLY A 61 -6.51 -0.03 -6.99
N GLU A 62 -7.38 0.28 -6.03
CA GLU A 62 -6.99 0.35 -4.62
C GLU A 62 -6.25 -0.94 -4.23
N ASN A 63 -4.92 -0.85 -4.15
CA ASN A 63 -4.08 -1.99 -3.83
C ASN A 63 -4.34 -2.42 -2.38
N GLY A 64 -4.22 -3.74 -2.17
CA GLY A 64 -4.54 -4.38 -0.91
C GLY A 64 -6.03 -4.55 -0.66
N THR A 65 -6.84 -4.67 -1.72
CA THR A 65 -8.23 -5.18 -1.69
C THR A 65 -8.26 -6.66 -2.07
N GLU A 66 -9.36 -7.36 -1.82
CA GLU A 66 -9.48 -8.78 -2.20
C GLU A 66 -9.32 -9.00 -3.72
N ALA A 67 -9.89 -8.10 -4.53
CA ALA A 67 -9.78 -8.15 -5.99
C ALA A 67 -8.41 -7.71 -6.52
N SER A 68 -7.66 -6.92 -5.75
CA SER A 68 -6.33 -6.41 -6.10
C SER A 68 -5.40 -6.43 -4.88
N PRO A 69 -4.93 -7.61 -4.45
CA PRO A 69 -4.08 -7.72 -3.28
C PRO A 69 -2.69 -7.12 -3.54
N PHE A 70 -2.00 -6.71 -2.48
CA PHE A 70 -0.57 -6.42 -2.58
C PHE A 70 0.19 -7.70 -2.91
N LEU A 71 0.98 -7.66 -3.99
CA LEU A 71 1.81 -8.78 -4.40
C LEU A 71 3.11 -8.77 -3.59
N VAL A 72 3.42 -9.91 -2.97
CA VAL A 72 4.61 -10.10 -2.15
C VAL A 72 5.58 -10.97 -2.95
N ALA A 73 6.52 -10.34 -3.65
CA ALA A 73 7.41 -11.04 -4.58
C ALA A 73 8.77 -11.37 -3.97
N ASP A 74 9.20 -10.63 -2.95
CA ASP A 74 10.52 -10.77 -2.33
C ASP A 74 10.52 -10.42 -0.83
N ALA A 75 11.70 -10.50 -0.21
CA ALA A 75 11.90 -10.23 1.20
C ALA A 75 11.59 -8.77 1.58
N ALA A 76 11.83 -7.81 0.68
CA ALA A 76 11.56 -6.40 0.94
C ALA A 76 10.05 -6.12 0.92
N ASP A 77 9.31 -6.78 0.03
CA ASP A 77 7.85 -6.78 0.05
C ASP A 77 7.30 -7.41 1.32
N LEU A 78 7.81 -8.57 1.71
CA LEU A 78 7.34 -9.26 2.92
C LEU A 78 7.55 -8.40 4.18
N ALA A 79 8.66 -7.67 4.27
CA ALA A 79 8.95 -6.75 5.37
C ALA A 79 7.99 -5.55 5.43
N LYS A 80 7.34 -5.17 4.32
CA LYS A 80 6.35 -4.08 4.30
C LYS A 80 4.99 -4.51 4.84
N VAL A 81 4.67 -5.80 4.87
CA VAL A 81 3.35 -6.30 5.28
C VAL A 81 3.00 -5.80 6.68
N GLY A 82 1.93 -5.00 6.78
CA GLY A 82 1.47 -4.44 8.05
C GLY A 82 2.33 -3.31 8.63
N SER A 83 3.39 -2.88 7.94
CA SER A 83 4.28 -1.81 8.40
C SER A 83 3.65 -0.41 8.33
N GLY A 84 2.63 -0.24 7.47
CA GLY A 84 2.04 1.05 7.13
C GLY A 84 2.75 1.81 6.00
N ALA A 85 3.94 1.37 5.56
CA ALA A 85 4.64 1.95 4.42
C ALA A 85 3.85 1.70 3.13
N ASP A 86 3.80 2.69 2.23
CA ASP A 86 3.15 2.57 0.91
C ASP A 86 1.70 2.05 0.94
N GLY A 87 0.99 2.23 2.05
CA GLY A 87 -0.37 1.73 2.25
C GLY A 87 -0.48 0.26 2.67
N TRP A 88 0.63 -0.42 2.95
CA TRP A 88 0.71 -1.81 3.44
C TRP A 88 0.35 -1.88 4.94
N THR A 89 -0.94 -1.68 5.25
CA THR A 89 -1.45 -1.71 6.63
C THR A 89 -1.91 -3.11 7.06
N LEU A 90 -2.06 -3.33 8.37
CA LEU A 90 -2.38 -4.63 8.96
C LEU A 90 -3.72 -5.23 8.51
N GLY A 91 -4.62 -4.43 7.91
CA GLY A 91 -5.96 -4.84 7.48
C GLY A 91 -6.12 -5.05 5.97
N LYS A 92 -5.01 -5.14 5.22
CA LYS A 92 -5.02 -5.28 3.76
C LYS A 92 -4.93 -6.74 3.31
N TYR A 93 -5.16 -6.95 2.01
CA TYR A 93 -5.03 -8.24 1.35
C TYR A 93 -3.66 -8.37 0.70
N TYR A 94 -2.98 -9.48 0.95
CA TYR A 94 -1.64 -9.78 0.48
C TYR A 94 -1.62 -11.14 -0.20
N LYS A 95 -0.85 -11.26 -1.28
CA LYS A 95 -0.63 -12.51 -1.99
C LYS A 95 0.83 -12.70 -2.37
N MET A 96 1.44 -13.79 -1.93
CA MET A 96 2.77 -14.15 -2.40
C MET A 96 2.75 -14.58 -3.86
N THR A 97 3.79 -14.22 -4.59
CA THR A 97 3.97 -14.58 -6.01
C THR A 97 5.22 -15.42 -6.27
N ALA A 98 6.06 -15.63 -5.26
CA ALA A 98 7.26 -16.45 -5.33
C ALA A 98 7.62 -17.00 -3.94
N ASP A 99 8.48 -18.01 -3.91
CA ASP A 99 9.18 -18.40 -2.68
C ASP A 99 10.12 -17.28 -2.23
N ILE A 100 10.17 -17.03 -0.92
CA ILE A 100 10.93 -15.93 -0.31
C ILE A 100 11.94 -16.50 0.68
N ASP A 101 13.21 -16.17 0.49
CA ASP A 101 14.28 -16.45 1.45
C ASP A 101 14.57 -15.18 2.26
N ILE A 102 14.39 -15.26 3.58
CA ILE A 102 14.67 -14.20 4.54
C ILE A 102 15.86 -14.53 5.46
N SER A 103 16.71 -15.50 5.10
CA SER A 103 17.91 -15.89 5.86
C SER A 103 18.92 -14.74 6.08
N THR A 104 18.88 -13.71 5.22
CA THR A 104 19.68 -12.49 5.37
C THR A 104 19.09 -11.51 6.40
N THR A 105 17.87 -11.73 6.87
CA THR A 105 17.24 -10.96 7.95
C THR A 105 17.71 -11.50 9.29
N THR A 106 18.57 -10.73 9.96
CA THR A 106 19.26 -11.17 11.19
C THR A 106 18.34 -11.34 12.40
N ASN A 107 17.22 -10.63 12.44
CA ASN A 107 16.18 -10.81 13.46
C ASN A 107 14.82 -10.34 12.92
N TRP A 108 13.95 -11.29 12.58
CA TRP A 108 12.64 -10.99 12.03
C TRP A 108 11.76 -10.26 13.06
N THR A 109 11.12 -9.17 12.63
CA THR A 109 10.08 -8.48 13.41
C THR A 109 8.73 -9.08 13.02
N PRO A 110 8.00 -9.72 13.95
CA PRO A 110 6.72 -10.33 13.63
C PRO A 110 5.70 -9.35 13.04
N ILE A 111 4.92 -9.80 12.04
CA ILE A 111 3.82 -9.03 11.46
C ILE A 111 2.66 -9.02 12.45
N GLY A 112 2.24 -7.82 12.85
CA GLY A 112 1.25 -7.63 13.90
C GLY A 112 1.80 -7.95 15.30
N SER A 113 1.21 -7.32 16.30
CA SER A 113 1.61 -7.43 17.71
C SER A 113 0.39 -7.56 18.62
N ASN A 114 0.61 -7.80 19.90
CA ASN A 114 -0.47 -7.78 20.89
C ASN A 114 -1.23 -6.44 20.94
N ALA A 115 -0.54 -5.31 20.69
CA ALA A 115 -1.15 -3.98 20.70
C ALA A 115 -1.83 -3.60 19.36
N ALA A 116 -1.35 -4.17 18.26
CA ALA A 116 -1.84 -3.93 16.91
C ALA A 116 -1.80 -5.24 16.12
N PRO A 117 -2.82 -6.10 16.25
CA PRO A 117 -2.82 -7.41 15.61
C PRO A 117 -3.02 -7.29 14.10
N PHE A 118 -2.59 -8.32 13.36
CA PHE A 118 -2.90 -8.45 11.94
C PHE A 118 -4.40 -8.75 11.77
N THR A 119 -5.09 -7.95 10.95
CA THR A 119 -6.54 -8.02 10.73
C THR A 119 -6.92 -8.31 9.27
N GLY A 120 -5.92 -8.46 8.40
CA GLY A 120 -6.08 -8.63 6.96
C GLY A 120 -6.10 -10.08 6.50
N THR A 121 -5.83 -10.28 5.20
CA THR A 121 -5.66 -11.60 4.59
C THR A 121 -4.27 -11.74 4.01
N PHE A 122 -3.56 -12.79 4.38
CA PHE A 122 -2.29 -13.18 3.79
C PHE A 122 -2.44 -14.54 3.10
N ASP A 123 -2.39 -14.55 1.77
CA ASP A 123 -2.39 -15.77 0.96
C ASP A 123 -0.97 -16.06 0.46
N GLY A 124 -0.35 -17.10 1.01
CA GLY A 124 0.98 -17.55 0.59
C GLY A 124 1.01 -18.14 -0.81
N GLY A 125 -0.13 -18.36 -1.46
CA GLY A 125 -0.18 -18.81 -2.86
C GLY A 125 0.45 -20.19 -3.09
N GLY A 126 0.64 -20.99 -2.03
CA GLY A 126 1.37 -22.27 -2.07
C GLY A 126 2.90 -22.13 -2.00
N CYS A 127 3.41 -20.90 -1.87
CA CYS A 127 4.84 -20.59 -1.77
C CYS A 127 5.37 -20.76 -0.34
N LYS A 128 6.69 -20.71 -0.22
CA LYS A 128 7.42 -20.88 1.04
C LYS A 128 8.16 -19.61 1.45
N ILE A 129 8.22 -19.38 2.75
CA ILE A 129 9.11 -18.44 3.41
C ILE A 129 10.16 -19.25 4.16
N THR A 130 11.43 -19.04 3.84
CA THR A 130 12.55 -19.82 4.37
C THR A 130 13.57 -18.93 5.06
N GLY A 131 14.35 -19.49 5.98
CA GLY A 131 15.38 -18.73 6.69
C GLY A 131 14.84 -17.80 7.77
N LEU A 132 13.60 -18.01 8.26
CA LEU A 132 13.06 -17.22 9.37
C LEU A 132 13.97 -17.36 10.60
N SER A 133 14.44 -16.24 11.14
CA SER A 133 15.28 -16.22 12.34
C SER A 133 14.74 -15.19 13.33
N ILE A 134 14.31 -15.65 14.49
CA ILE A 134 13.90 -14.80 15.62
C ILE A 134 14.72 -15.20 16.83
N THR A 135 15.35 -14.22 17.48
CA THR A 135 16.19 -14.42 18.66
C THR A 135 15.60 -13.74 19.90
N GLY A 136 16.15 -14.07 21.07
CA GLY A 136 15.72 -13.52 22.36
C GLY A 136 14.59 -14.30 23.02
N SER A 137 13.94 -13.68 24.02
CA SER A 137 13.01 -14.36 24.93
C SER A 137 11.65 -13.66 25.07
N ASP A 138 11.29 -12.71 24.21
CA ASP A 138 9.96 -12.10 24.29
C ASP A 138 8.85 -13.05 23.84
N ALA A 139 7.61 -12.63 24.10
CA ALA A 139 6.41 -13.33 23.71
C ALA A 139 5.94 -12.94 22.29
N TYR A 140 4.92 -13.63 21.76
CA TYR A 140 4.27 -13.34 20.47
C TYR A 140 5.25 -13.44 19.29
N ARG A 141 5.87 -14.61 19.14
CA ARG A 141 6.91 -14.87 18.14
C ARG A 141 6.40 -15.80 17.05
N GLY A 142 6.64 -15.40 15.81
CA GLY A 142 6.30 -16.12 14.59
C GLY A 142 6.53 -15.22 13.39
N LEU A 143 6.22 -15.72 12.18
CA LEU A 143 6.11 -14.83 11.03
C LEU A 143 5.13 -13.69 11.35
N PHE A 144 3.98 -14.05 11.93
CA PHE A 144 3.02 -13.14 12.53
C PHE A 144 3.12 -13.16 14.07
N GLY A 145 3.07 -12.00 14.71
CA GLY A 145 3.09 -11.92 16.18
C GLY A 145 1.71 -12.25 16.76
N TYR A 146 0.67 -11.61 16.22
CA TYR A 146 -0.72 -11.89 16.56
C TYR A 146 -1.63 -11.73 15.34
N VAL A 147 -2.35 -12.81 14.99
CA VAL A 147 -3.43 -12.86 13.98
C VAL A 147 -4.79 -12.70 14.69
N ASP A 148 -5.52 -11.63 14.39
CA ASP A 148 -6.82 -11.32 15.01
C ASP A 148 -7.95 -12.23 14.51
N SER A 149 -9.08 -12.26 15.22
CA SER A 149 -10.28 -13.02 14.89
C SER A 149 -10.84 -12.82 13.48
N GLY A 150 -10.70 -11.62 12.91
CA GLY A 150 -11.14 -11.32 11.54
C GLY A 150 -10.12 -11.65 10.45
N ALA A 151 -8.90 -12.07 10.82
CA ALA A 151 -7.81 -12.27 9.87
C ALA A 151 -7.73 -13.71 9.35
N THR A 152 -7.14 -13.84 8.16
CA THR A 152 -6.86 -15.13 7.53
C THR A 152 -5.40 -15.19 7.06
N VAL A 153 -4.70 -16.26 7.44
CA VAL A 153 -3.38 -16.61 6.89
C VAL A 153 -3.50 -17.99 6.26
N ARG A 154 -3.18 -18.12 4.98
CA ARG A 154 -3.39 -19.38 4.26
C ARG A 154 -2.33 -19.71 3.24
N ASN A 155 -2.23 -20.99 2.88
CA ASN A 155 -1.43 -21.49 1.77
C ASN A 155 0.05 -21.06 1.83
N ALA A 156 0.64 -21.00 3.02
CA ALA A 156 2.03 -20.56 3.22
C ALA A 156 2.83 -21.63 3.96
N GLY A 157 3.99 -22.01 3.43
CA GLY A 157 4.99 -22.78 4.17
C GLY A 157 5.98 -21.86 4.86
N VAL A 158 6.30 -22.05 6.14
CA VAL A 158 7.28 -21.24 6.86
C VAL A 158 8.31 -22.14 7.54
N SER A 159 9.59 -21.90 7.28
CA SER A 159 10.69 -22.66 7.90
C SER A 159 11.77 -21.76 8.45
N GLY A 160 12.32 -22.15 9.61
CA GLY A 160 13.37 -21.41 10.29
C GLY A 160 13.42 -21.70 11.79
N ASN A 161 14.14 -20.84 12.50
CA ASN A 161 14.41 -20.96 13.93
C ASN A 161 13.78 -19.79 14.69
N ILE A 162 13.00 -20.10 15.71
CA ILE A 162 12.31 -19.09 16.51
C ILE A 162 12.62 -19.31 17.99
N ALA A 163 13.19 -18.30 18.63
CA ALA A 163 13.33 -18.23 20.08
C ALA A 163 12.29 -17.28 20.69
N GLY A 164 11.72 -17.66 21.83
CA GLY A 164 10.73 -16.87 22.56
C GLY A 164 10.34 -17.53 23.89
N SER A 165 9.60 -16.82 24.74
CA SER A 165 9.16 -17.33 26.05
C SER A 165 7.74 -17.91 26.04
N SER A 166 6.79 -17.20 25.43
CA SER A 166 5.37 -17.56 25.42
C SER A 166 4.72 -17.11 24.12
N TYR A 167 3.69 -17.82 23.65
CA TYR A 167 3.05 -17.57 22.35
C TYR A 167 4.08 -17.59 21.21
N VAL A 168 4.63 -18.79 20.93
CA VAL A 168 5.64 -19.02 19.91
C VAL A 168 5.11 -20.04 18.90
N GLY A 169 5.14 -19.70 17.61
CA GLY A 169 4.72 -20.59 16.53
C GLY A 169 5.30 -20.17 15.18
N GLY A 170 5.51 -21.13 14.28
CA GLY A 170 6.11 -20.88 12.96
C GLY A 170 5.34 -19.83 12.14
N ILE A 171 4.03 -20.05 11.98
CA ILE A 171 3.13 -19.12 11.28
C ILE A 171 2.78 -17.93 12.17
N ALA A 172 2.26 -18.18 13.37
CA ALA A 172 1.82 -17.13 14.28
C ALA A 172 2.19 -17.45 15.73
N GLY A 173 2.63 -16.44 16.48
CA GLY A 173 2.85 -16.57 17.93
C GLY A 173 1.54 -16.75 18.68
N ARG A 174 0.54 -15.91 18.37
CA ARG A 174 -0.85 -16.08 18.79
C ARG A 174 -1.77 -16.02 17.59
N ASN A 175 -2.76 -16.92 17.56
CA ASN A 175 -3.81 -16.91 16.56
C ASN A 175 -5.18 -16.87 17.25
N SER A 176 -6.02 -15.91 16.86
CA SER A 176 -7.45 -15.87 17.17
C SER A 176 -8.31 -15.98 15.90
N GLY A 177 -7.69 -15.94 14.71
CA GLY A 177 -8.35 -16.00 13.40
C GLY A 177 -8.17 -17.36 12.71
N THR A 178 -8.15 -17.34 11.37
CA THR A 178 -8.06 -18.56 10.55
C THR A 178 -6.65 -18.77 10.03
N ILE A 179 -6.09 -19.94 10.30
CA ILE A 179 -4.86 -20.44 9.68
C ILE A 179 -5.19 -21.75 8.96
N GLU A 180 -5.02 -21.81 7.64
CA GLU A 180 -5.37 -22.98 6.82
C GLU A 180 -4.30 -23.29 5.76
N ASN A 181 -4.04 -24.57 5.51
CA ASN A 181 -3.06 -25.03 4.52
C ASN A 181 -1.65 -24.43 4.72
N CYS A 182 -1.22 -24.27 5.97
CA CYS A 182 0.11 -23.79 6.33
C CYS A 182 0.93 -24.89 7.03
N TYR A 183 2.25 -24.87 6.85
CA TYR A 183 3.18 -25.83 7.46
C TYR A 183 4.54 -25.23 7.78
#